data_AF-A0A679INU0-F1
#
_entry.id   AF-A0A679INU0-F1
#
_cell.length_a   1.000
_cell.length_b   1.000
_cell.length_c   1.000
_cell.angle_alpha   90.00
_cell.angle_beta   90.00
_cell.angle_gamma   90.00
#
_symmetry.space_group_name_H-M   'P 1'
#
loop_
_entity.id
_entity.type
_entity.pdbx_description
1 polymer ?
#
loop_
_entity_poly.entity_id
_entity_poly.type
_entity_poly.pdbx_seq_one_letter_code
_entity_poly.pdbx_strand_id
1 'polypeptide(L)' 'MAAVEAAIEARRAARAAKDWPASDRARDALAAMGVTVKDNKDGTTTWTVSR' A
#
# COMPACT_ATOMS: atom_id res chain seq x y z
N MET A 1 9.02 0.57 11.70
CA MET A 1 8.42 0.03 10.46
C MET A 1 7.09 0.72 10.12
N ALA A 2 6.92 2.03 10.38
CA ALA A 2 5.61 2.69 10.27
C ALA A 2 5.25 3.18 8.85
N ALA A 3 6.26 3.42 7.99
CA ALA A 3 6.02 4.01 6.67
C ALA A 3 5.21 3.09 5.73
N VAL A 4 5.40 1.78 5.87
CA VAL A 4 4.70 0.77 5.05
C VAL A 4 3.23 0.65 5.46
N GLU A 5 2.97 0.53 6.77
CA GLU A 5 1.60 0.51 7.30
C GLU A 5 0.84 1.79 6.93
N ALA A 6 1.47 2.96 7.06
CA ALA A 6 0.88 4.25 6.70
C ALA A 6 0.52 4.33 5.20
N ALA A 7 1.39 3.84 4.31
CA ALA A 7 1.10 3.81 2.89
C ALA A 7 -0.05 2.84 2.55
N ILE A 8 -0.16 1.72 3.29
CA ILE A 8 -1.22 0.73 3.06
C ILE A 8 -2.56 1.21 3.57
N GLU A 9 -2.60 1.84 4.74
CA GLU A 9 -3.75 2.58 5.24
C GLU A 9 -4.18 3.67 4.27
N ALA A 10 -3.25 4.50 3.80
CA ALA A 10 -3.52 5.54 2.80
C ALA A 10 -4.12 4.94 1.53
N ARG A 11 -3.59 3.81 1.05
CA ARG A 11 -4.11 3.09 -0.11
C ARG A 11 -5.52 2.53 0.13
N ARG A 12 -5.81 1.99 1.33
CA ARG A 12 -7.16 1.49 1.69
C ARG A 12 -8.16 2.64 1.78
N ALA A 13 -7.80 3.74 2.44
CA ALA A 13 -8.62 4.94 2.54
C ALA A 13 -8.88 5.55 1.16
N ALA A 14 -7.83 5.64 0.33
CA ALA A 14 -7.93 6.09 -1.06
C ALA A 14 -8.86 5.20 -1.89
N ARG A 15 -8.73 3.88 -1.81
CA ARG A 15 -9.66 2.95 -2.50
C ARG A 15 -11.10 3.08 -2.00
N ALA A 16 -11.31 3.28 -0.70
CA ALA A 16 -12.64 3.50 -0.13
C ALA A 16 -13.25 4.83 -0.64
N ALA A 17 -12.43 5.88 -0.76
CA ALA A 17 -12.81 7.17 -1.32
C ALA A 17 -12.84 7.21 -2.86
N LYS A 18 -12.49 6.10 -3.55
CA LYS A 18 -12.26 6.03 -5.00
C LYS A 18 -11.22 7.03 -5.53
N ASP A 19 -10.27 7.39 -4.67
CA ASP A 19 -9.15 8.26 -4.97
C ASP A 19 -7.99 7.43 -5.56
N TRP A 20 -8.08 7.16 -6.85
CA TRP A 20 -7.02 6.48 -7.61
C TRP A 20 -5.65 7.17 -7.52
N PRO A 21 -5.53 8.51 -7.65
CA PRO A 21 -4.22 9.16 -7.56
C PRO A 21 -3.60 9.06 -6.16
N ALA A 22 -4.38 9.12 -5.07
CA ALA A 22 -3.85 8.89 -3.74
C ALA A 22 -3.36 7.43 -3.55
N SER A 23 -4.09 6.46 -4.09
CA SER A 23 -3.67 5.05 -4.11
C SER A 23 -2.35 4.86 -4.88
N ASP A 24 -2.16 5.59 -5.97
CA ASP A 24 -0.96 5.52 -6.79
C ASP A 24 0.27 6.08 -6.06
N ARG A 25 0.13 7.25 -5.40
CA ARG A 25 1.20 7.83 -4.56
C ARG A 25 1.65 6.88 -3.45
N ALA A 26 0.71 6.22 -2.79
CA ALA A 26 1.02 5.24 -1.77
C ALA A 26 1.82 4.06 -2.36
N ARG A 27 1.44 3.59 -3.56
CA ARG A 27 2.13 2.52 -4.26
C ARG A 27 3.56 2.91 -4.64
N ASP A 28 3.77 4.14 -5.10
CA ASP A 28 5.10 4.68 -5.43
C ASP A 28 5.99 4.78 -4.18
N ALA A 29 5.45 5.27 -3.06
CA ALA A 29 6.18 5.32 -1.80
C ALA A 29 6.61 3.92 -1.33
N LEU A 30 5.74 2.92 -1.49
CA LEU A 30 6.05 1.52 -1.19
C LEU A 30 7.13 0.98 -2.13
N ALA A 31 7.00 1.22 -3.44
CA ALA A 31 7.97 0.77 -4.43
C ALA A 31 9.36 1.41 -4.23
N ALA A 32 9.41 2.70 -3.89
CA ALA A 32 10.65 3.43 -3.58
C ALA A 32 11.38 2.85 -2.36
N MET A 33 10.64 2.22 -1.44
CA MET A 33 11.19 1.53 -0.27
C MET A 33 11.50 0.04 -0.55
N GLY A 34 11.32 -0.44 -1.78
CA GLY A 34 11.48 -1.86 -2.11
C GLY A 34 10.38 -2.74 -1.50
N VAL A 35 9.18 -2.19 -1.31
CA VAL A 35 8.04 -2.88 -0.71
C VAL A 35 7.03 -3.28 -1.76
N THR A 36 6.76 -4.58 -1.84
CA THR A 36 5.71 -5.12 -2.71
C THR A 36 4.47 -5.42 -1.89
N VAL A 37 3.36 -4.74 -2.18
CA VAL A 37 2.05 -5.00 -1.57
C VAL A 37 1.27 -5.99 -2.40
N LYS A 38 0.78 -7.05 -1.75
CA LYS A 38 -0.03 -8.10 -2.34
C LYS A 38 -1.36 -8.20 -1.60
N ASP A 39 -2.43 -7.86 -2.29
CA ASP A 39 -3.79 -8.06 -1.80
C ASP A 39 -4.17 -9.54 -1.99
N ASN A 40 -4.40 -10.27 -0.90
CA ASN A 40 -4.90 -11.63 -0.98
C ASN A 40 -6.43 -11.65 -1.08
N LYS A 41 -6.97 -12.69 -1.70
CA LYS A 41 -8.42 -12.87 -1.91
C LYS A 41 -9.20 -13.06 -0.60
N ASP A 42 -8.50 -13.42 0.48
CA ASP A 42 -9.01 -13.48 1.86
C ASP A 42 -9.27 -12.09 2.49
N GLY A 43 -8.95 -11.00 1.79
CA GLY A 43 -9.09 -9.64 2.31
C GLY A 43 -7.90 -9.18 3.16
N THR A 44 -6.93 -10.06 3.40
CA THR A 44 -5.65 -9.70 4.01
C THR A 44 -4.74 -9.02 2.99
N THR A 45 -4.21 -7.86 3.34
CA THR A 45 -3.16 -7.17 2.58
C THR A 45 -1.83 -7.55 3.20
N THR A 46 -1.01 -8.30 2.49
CA THR A 46 0.35 -8.65 2.91
C THR A 46 1.35 -7.83 2.12
N TRP A 47 2.40 -7.36 2.78
CA TRP A 47 3.46 -6.60 2.15
C TRP A 47 4.82 -7.18 2.48
N THR A 48 5.65 -7.34 1.46
CA THR A 48 7.00 -7.87 1.60
C THR A 48 8.00 -6.76 1.35
N VAL A 49 8.86 -6.49 2.33
CA VAL A 49 10.01 -5.59 2.18
C VAL A 49 11.19 -6.42 1.70
N SER A 50 11.59 -6.26 0.44
CA SER A 50 12.89 -6.78 0.00
C SER A 50 13.95 -5.78 0.47
N ARG A 51 14.60 -6.08 1.60
CA ARG A 51 15.78 -5.36 2.07
C ARG A 51 17.01 -5.78 1.25
#